data_AF-A0AAW2TA51-F1
#
_entry.id   AF-A0AAW2TA51-F1
#
_cell.length_a   1.000
_cell.length_b   1.000
_cell.length_c   1.000
_cell.angle_alpha   90.00
_cell.angle_beta   90.00
_cell.angle_gamma   90.00
#
_symmetry.space_group_name_H-M   'P 1'
#
loop_
_entity.id
_entity.type
_entity.pdbx_description
1 polymer ?
#
loop_
_entity_poly.entity_id
_entity_poly.type
_entity_poly.pdbx_seq_one_letter_code
_entity_poly.pdbx_strand_id
1 'polypeptide(L)'
;MDKSLPQTLPERFLPEERLTFEKFTQWHEDNRKVRSIVQGSMSNEIQKQYERYEDVWSIMHRMKELYAVSDRHIRYAVMKAFFGTRIIEGSSLQEHGVMMLSLVEKLKTSRLISRR
;
A
#
# COMPACT_ATOMS: atom_id res chain seq x y z
N MET A 1 21.83 -13.34 7.58
CA MET A 1 22.13 -14.51 8.44
C MET A 1 20.84 -15.29 8.54
N ASP A 2 20.75 -16.41 7.83
CA ASP A 2 19.60 -17.31 7.84
C ASP A 2 19.56 -17.99 9.21
N LYS A 3 18.81 -17.41 10.16
CA LYS A 3 18.51 -18.10 11.42
C LYS A 3 17.44 -19.12 11.10
N SER A 4 17.87 -20.30 10.67
CA SER A 4 17.02 -21.48 10.56
C SER A 4 16.20 -21.62 11.84
N LEU A 5 14.87 -21.64 11.72
CA LEU A 5 14.00 -21.96 12.84
C LEU A 5 14.37 -23.34 13.40
N PRO A 6 14.26 -23.55 14.73
CA PRO A 6 14.43 -24.87 15.32
C PRO A 6 13.46 -25.85 14.63
N GLN A 7 13.98 -26.86 13.96
CA GLN A 7 13.18 -27.78 13.14
C GLN A 7 12.38 -28.80 13.98
N THR A 8 12.65 -28.89 15.28
CA THR A 8 12.06 -29.90 16.16
C THR A 8 11.72 -29.31 17.51
N LEU A 9 10.45 -29.43 17.89
CA LEU A 9 9.95 -29.19 19.24
C LEU A 9 10.55 -30.22 20.20
N PRO A 10 11.17 -29.81 21.32
CA PRO A 10 11.40 -30.69 22.46
C PRO A 10 10.09 -31.38 22.89
N GLU A 11 10.11 -32.68 23.21
CA GLU A 11 8.96 -33.52 23.57
C GLU A 11 8.01 -32.96 24.66
N ARG A 12 8.44 -31.91 25.38
CA ARG A 12 7.88 -31.47 26.68
C ARG A 12 6.82 -30.34 26.62
N PHE A 13 6.45 -29.84 25.44
CA PHE A 13 5.49 -28.74 25.33
C PHE A 13 4.02 -29.20 25.40
N LEU A 14 3.20 -28.42 26.11
CA LEU A 14 1.75 -28.58 26.22
C LEU A 14 1.07 -28.42 24.84
N PRO A 15 -0.10 -29.04 24.58
CA PRO A 15 -0.77 -28.97 23.27
C PRO A 15 -0.98 -27.55 22.72
N GLU A 16 -1.24 -26.60 23.60
CA GLU A 16 -1.40 -25.17 23.27
C GLU A 16 -0.09 -24.49 22.80
N GLU A 17 1.03 -24.86 23.40
CA GLU A 17 2.35 -24.35 23.03
C GLU A 17 2.80 -24.90 21.67
N ARG A 18 2.43 -26.15 21.37
CA ARG A 18 2.66 -26.79 20.06
C ARG A 18 1.91 -26.07 18.94
N LEU A 19 0.62 -25.81 19.14
CA LEU A 19 -0.21 -25.06 18.18
C LEU A 19 0.31 -23.64 17.95
N THR A 20 0.83 -22.99 19.00
CA THR A 20 1.40 -21.64 18.90
C THR A 20 2.69 -21.64 18.09
N PHE A 21 3.54 -22.65 18.30
CA PHE A 21 4.76 -22.83 17.53
C PHE A 21 4.48 -23.13 16.05
N GLU A 22 3.56 -24.04 15.76
CA GLU A 22 3.15 -24.36 14.38
C GLU A 22 2.64 -23.12 13.64
N LYS A 23 1.79 -22.31 14.29
CA LYS A 23 1.33 -21.02 13.73
C LYS A 23 2.47 -20.05 13.49
N PHE A 24 3.43 -19.98 14.41
CA PHE A 24 4.61 -19.13 14.25
C PHE A 24 5.49 -19.57 13.08
N THR A 25 5.76 -20.88 12.95
CA THR A 25 6.50 -21.44 11.82
C THR A 25 5.79 -21.17 10.50
N GLN A 26 4.47 -21.35 10.47
CA GLN A 26 3.65 -21.12 9.28
C GLN A 26 3.68 -19.65 8.86
N TRP A 27 3.53 -18.73 9.82
CA TRP A 27 3.64 -17.29 9.55
C TRP A 27 5.00 -16.93 8.95
N HIS A 28 6.10 -17.48 9.48
CA HIS A 28 7.44 -17.19 8.98
C HIS A 28 7.64 -17.70 7.53
N GLU A 29 7.11 -18.89 7.23
CA GLU A 29 7.13 -19.45 5.87
C GLU A 29 6.31 -18.61 4.88
N ASP A 30 5.10 -18.20 5.28
CA ASP A 30 4.24 -17.37 4.44
C ASP A 30 4.85 -15.98 4.22
N ASN A 31 5.45 -15.39 5.27
CA ASN A 31 6.18 -14.12 5.16
C ASN A 31 7.34 -14.26 4.17
N ARG A 32 8.14 -15.32 4.27
CA ARG A 32 9.26 -15.59 3.35
C ARG A 32 8.80 -15.74 1.90
N LYS A 33 7.71 -16.46 1.65
CA LYS A 33 7.14 -16.64 0.30
C LYS A 33 6.63 -15.33 -0.28
N VAL A 34 5.86 -14.55 0.48
CA VAL A 34 5.35 -13.27 -0.02
C VAL A 34 6.50 -12.29 -0.25
N ARG A 35 7.53 -12.29 0.62
CA ARG A 35 8.71 -11.44 0.47
C ARG A 35 9.45 -11.73 -0.83
N SER A 36 9.66 -13.00 -1.17
CA SER A 36 10.37 -13.35 -2.42
C SER A 36 9.59 -12.91 -3.66
N ILE A 37 8.25 -13.02 -3.65
CA ILE A 37 7.40 -12.53 -4.74
C ILE A 37 7.49 -11.01 -4.86
N VAL A 38 7.36 -10.28 -3.74
CA VAL A 38 7.43 -8.82 -3.72
C VAL A 38 8.79 -8.34 -4.21
N GLN A 39 9.89 -8.90 -3.68
CA GLN A 39 11.24 -8.52 -4.09
C GLN A 39 11.54 -8.88 -5.55
N GLY A 40 11.09 -10.05 -6.02
CA GLY A 40 11.25 -10.46 -7.42
C GLY A 40 10.43 -9.64 -8.42
N SER A 41 9.42 -8.90 -7.95
CA SER A 41 8.63 -7.98 -8.77
C SER A 41 9.26 -6.59 -8.90
N MET A 42 10.35 -6.31 -8.17
CA MET A 42 11.04 -5.02 -8.17
C MET A 42 12.19 -5.00 -9.19
N SER A 43 12.61 -3.81 -9.61
CA SER A 43 13.90 -3.65 -10.27
C SER A 43 15.05 -3.84 -9.28
N ASN A 44 16.25 -4.14 -9.78
CA ASN A 44 17.43 -4.36 -8.94
C ASN A 44 17.73 -3.17 -8.02
N GLU A 45 17.50 -1.94 -8.47
CA GLU A 45 17.75 -0.73 -7.69
C GLU A 45 16.79 -0.59 -6.52
N ILE A 46 15.50 -0.87 -6.76
CA ILE A 46 14.46 -0.82 -5.73
C ILE A 46 14.65 -1.98 -4.75
N GLN A 47 14.86 -3.20 -5.26
CA GLN A 47 15.07 -4.39 -4.44
C GLN A 47 16.18 -4.19 -3.41
N LYS A 48 17.34 -3.66 -3.82
CA LYS A 48 18.48 -3.36 -2.92
C LYS A 48 18.12 -2.45 -1.74
N GLN A 49 17.17 -1.54 -1.92
CA GLN A 49 16.73 -0.66 -0.82
C GLN A 49 15.92 -1.41 0.24
N TYR A 50 15.31 -2.54 -0.13
CA TYR A 50 14.43 -3.33 0.73
C TYR A 50 15.00 -4.68 1.18
N GLU A 51 16.22 -5.05 0.78
CA GLU A 51 16.89 -6.31 1.17
C GLU A 51 17.06 -6.48 2.69
N ARG A 52 17.19 -5.38 3.43
CA ARG A 52 17.36 -5.39 4.90
C ARG A 52 16.10 -5.71 5.69
N TYR A 53 14.92 -5.71 5.07
CA TYR A 53 13.66 -5.93 5.78
C TYR A 53 13.36 -7.43 5.82
N GLU A 54 13.32 -7.97 7.03
CA GLU A 54 12.99 -9.39 7.26
C GLU A 54 11.49 -9.67 7.11
N ASP A 55 10.65 -8.64 7.31
CA ASP A 55 9.20 -8.76 7.29
C ASP A 55 8.58 -7.99 6.10
N VAL A 56 7.66 -8.66 5.40
CA VAL A 56 6.88 -8.11 4.27
C VAL A 56 6.09 -6.87 4.66
N TRP A 57 5.49 -6.85 5.84
CA TRP A 57 4.66 -5.74 6.27
C TRP A 57 5.48 -4.43 6.34
N SER A 58 6.71 -4.52 6.83
CA SER A 58 7.66 -3.42 6.88
C SER A 58 8.03 -2.89 5.48
N ILE A 59 8.21 -3.80 4.50
CA ILE A 59 8.44 -3.43 3.08
C ILE A 59 7.22 -2.69 2.53
N MET A 60 6.02 -3.26 2.67
CA MET A 60 4.78 -2.68 2.17
C MET A 60 4.49 -1.32 2.80
N HIS A 61 4.69 -1.18 4.11
CA HIS A 61 4.48 0.06 4.83
C HIS A 61 5.37 1.18 4.28
N ARG A 62 6.67 0.91 4.12
CA ARG A 62 7.63 1.89 3.60
C ARG A 62 7.36 2.24 2.14
N MET A 63 6.97 1.27 1.32
CA MET A 63 6.54 1.54 -0.06
C MET A 63 5.32 2.46 -0.09
N LYS A 64 4.34 2.24 0.80
CA LYS A 64 3.17 3.11 0.92
C LYS A 64 3.59 4.53 1.34
N GLU A 65 4.50 4.69 2.29
CA GLU A 65 4.98 6.02 2.69
C GLU A 65 5.67 6.78 1.55
N LEU A 66 6.51 6.10 0.77
CA LEU A 66 7.33 6.73 -0.27
C LEU A 66 6.60 6.93 -1.60
N TYR A 67 5.75 5.98 -1.99
CA TYR A 67 5.16 5.93 -3.33
C TYR A 67 3.65 6.12 -3.34
N ALA A 68 2.96 6.11 -2.19
CA ALA A 68 1.56 6.51 -2.21
C ALA A 68 1.48 7.99 -2.59
N VAL A 69 0.73 8.27 -3.66
CA VAL A 69 0.35 9.65 -3.93
C VAL A 69 -0.46 10.13 -2.75
N SER A 70 0.06 11.09 -2.01
CA SER A 70 -0.65 11.58 -0.83
C SER A 70 -2.01 12.11 -1.25
N ASP A 71 -3.05 11.84 -0.46
CA ASP A 71 -4.38 12.37 -0.71
C ASP A 71 -4.35 13.91 -0.81
N ARG A 72 -3.37 14.55 -0.17
CA ARG A 72 -3.09 15.98 -0.33
C ARG A 72 -2.70 16.35 -1.76
N HIS A 73 -1.83 15.60 -2.44
CA HIS A 73 -1.46 15.87 -3.83
C HIS A 73 -2.64 15.68 -4.78
N ILE A 74 -3.42 14.60 -4.61
CA ILE A 74 -4.63 14.35 -5.41
C ILE A 74 -5.63 15.49 -5.22
N ARG A 75 -5.95 15.83 -3.96
CA ARG A 75 -6.83 16.95 -3.63
C ARG A 75 -6.35 18.26 -4.22
N TYR A 76 -5.07 18.57 -4.09
CA TYR A 76 -4.49 19.78 -4.66
C TYR A 76 -4.64 19.82 -6.19
N ALA A 77 -4.33 18.73 -6.89
CA ALA A 77 -4.46 18.66 -8.34
C ALA A 77 -5.92 18.84 -8.81
N VAL A 78 -6.88 18.17 -8.15
CA VAL A 78 -8.30 18.31 -8.47
C VAL A 78 -8.81 19.72 -8.16
N MET A 79 -8.38 20.30 -7.04
CA MET A 79 -8.78 21.65 -6.64
C MET A 79 -8.18 22.72 -7.57
N LYS A 80 -6.92 22.54 -7.98
CA LYS A 80 -6.27 23.38 -9.01
C LYS A 80 -7.02 23.31 -10.35
N ALA A 81 -7.44 22.11 -10.77
CA ALA A 81 -8.25 21.95 -11.97
C ALA A 81 -9.61 22.64 -11.83
N PHE A 82 -10.30 22.46 -10.71
CA PHE A 82 -11.61 23.07 -10.44
C PHE A 82 -11.57 24.60 -10.40
N PHE A 83 -10.58 25.20 -9.73
CA PHE A 83 -10.44 26.66 -9.73
C PHE A 83 -9.88 27.20 -11.06
N GLY A 84 -9.23 26.36 -11.85
CA GLY A 84 -8.69 26.71 -13.17
C GLY A 84 -9.70 26.60 -14.30
N THR A 85 -10.77 25.82 -14.15
CA THR A 85 -11.82 25.71 -15.17
C THR A 85 -12.58 27.02 -15.31
N ARG A 86 -12.50 27.62 -16.50
CA ARG A 86 -13.34 28.74 -16.93
C ARG A 86 -14.20 28.29 -18.10
N ILE A 87 -15.39 28.86 -18.21
CA ILE A 87 -16.19 28.72 -19.42
C ILE A 87 -15.46 29.46 -20.53
N ILE A 88 -15.21 28.77 -21.64
CA ILE A 88 -14.66 29.39 -22.85
C ILE A 88 -15.83 29.97 -23.64
N GLU A 89 -15.69 31.19 -24.16
CA GLU A 89 -16.73 31.80 -24.97
C GLU A 89 -17.06 30.92 -26.19
N GLY A 90 -18.34 30.69 -26.44
CA GLY A 90 -18.81 29.75 -27.47
C GLY A 90 -18.79 28.27 -27.08
N SER A 91 -18.35 27.89 -25.87
CA SER A 91 -18.40 26.50 -25.39
C SER A 91 -19.76 26.13 -24.79
N SER A 92 -20.08 24.83 -24.78
CA SER A 92 -21.33 24.32 -24.21
C SER A 92 -21.34 24.44 -22.70
N LEU A 93 -22.33 25.17 -22.16
CA LEU A 93 -22.55 25.28 -20.73
C LEU A 93 -22.85 23.92 -20.09
N GLN A 94 -23.55 23.04 -20.80
CA GLN A 94 -23.89 21.70 -20.31
C GLN A 94 -22.65 20.84 -20.11
N GLU A 95 -21.76 20.80 -21.10
CA GLU A 95 -20.50 20.05 -21.02
C GLU A 95 -19.60 20.61 -19.91
N HIS A 96 -19.55 21.93 -19.79
CA HIS A 96 -18.84 22.58 -18.69
C HIS A 96 -19.40 22.18 -17.31
N GLY A 97 -20.72 22.17 -17.16
CA GLY A 97 -21.39 21.74 -15.93
C GLY A 97 -21.08 20.29 -15.56
N VAL A 98 -21.11 19.37 -16.54
CA VAL A 98 -20.73 17.97 -16.33
C VAL A 98 -19.27 17.84 -15.89
N MET A 99 -18.36 18.60 -16.51
CA MET A 99 -16.95 18.63 -16.12
C MET A 99 -16.77 19.11 -14.67
N MET A 100 -17.41 20.21 -14.29
CA MET A 100 -17.35 20.74 -12.92
C MET A 100 -17.92 19.74 -11.90
N LEU A 101 -19.06 19.11 -12.19
CA LEU A 101 -19.65 18.07 -11.34
C LEU A 101 -18.69 16.89 -11.14
N SER A 102 -18.00 16.45 -12.20
CA SER A 102 -17.01 15.37 -12.09
C SER A 102 -15.84 15.71 -11.16
N LEU A 103 -15.40 16.97 -11.15
CA LEU A 103 -14.34 17.45 -10.27
C LEU A 103 -14.81 17.54 -8.81
N VAL A 104 -16.04 18.01 -8.58
CA VAL A 104 -16.65 18.03 -7.24
C VAL A 104 -16.78 16.62 -6.66
N GLU A 105 -17.19 15.64 -7.46
CA GLU A 105 -17.30 14.25 -6.97
C GLU A 105 -15.93 13.66 -6.61
N LYS A 106 -14.88 13.97 -7.38
CA LYS A 106 -13.48 13.61 -7.05
C LYS A 106 -13.01 14.26 -5.75
N LEU A 107 -13.37 15.52 -5.48
CA LEU A 107 -13.07 16.20 -4.21
C LEU A 107 -13.81 15.57 -3.01
N LYS A 108 -15.06 15.13 -3.22
CA LYS A 108 -15.82 14.44 -2.17
C LYS A 108 -15.22 13.07 -1.84
N THR A 109 -14.81 12.32 -2.87
CA THR A 109 -14.24 10.97 -2.72
C THR A 109 -12.89 10.98 -1.99
N SER A 110 -12.01 11.92 -2.33
CA SER A 110 -10.72 12.08 -1.62
C SER A 110 -10.89 12.37 -0.11
N ARG A 111 -11.94 13.11 0.30
CA ARG A 111 -12.24 13.31 1.73
C ARG A 111 -12.61 12.03 2.49
N LEU A 112 -13.18 11.02 1.82
CA LEU A 112 -13.56 9.75 2.45
C LEU A 112 -12.36 8.81 2.60
N ILE A 113 -11.38 8.89 1.71
CA ILE A 113 -10.16 8.08 1.74
C ILE A 113 -9.22 8.57 2.86
N SER A 114 -9.17 9.88 3.14
CA SER A 114 -8.33 10.47 4.19
C SER A 114 -8.83 10.26 5.63
N ARG A 115 -10.02 9.68 5.84
CA ARG A 115 -10.63 9.44 7.16
C ARG A 115 -10.59 7.98 7.64
N ARG A 116 -10.01 7.07 6.85
CA ARG A 116 -9.77 5.67 7.19
C ARG A 116 -8.29 5.41 7.35
#